data_AF-A0A835DPC4-F1
#
_entry.id   AF-A0A835DPC4-F1
#
_cell.length_a   1.000
_cell.length_b   1.000
_cell.length_c   1.000
_cell.angle_alpha   90.00
_cell.angle_beta   90.00
_cell.angle_gamma   90.00
#
_symmetry.space_group_name_H-M   'P 1'
#
loop_
_entity.id
_entity.type
_entity.pdbx_description
1 polymer ?
#
loop_
_entity_poly.entity_id
_entity_poly.type
_entity_poly.pdbx_seq_one_letter_code
_entity_poly.pdbx_strand_id
1 'polypeptide(L)'
;MRKVEGGEAFDEMDFHISTSAKYLLIFAFLASRNPATLDASLFDSTGGSDNRKRMRKSSGKSIEQKGSAEQELLMKGPGSFPLERLLACITSLVEGSLEEDHPEDGRLGAEGGDIGLMSDVLLQLSTLCNANFISKGESCPLEGSTRY
;
A
#
# COMPACT_ATOMS: atom_id res chain seq x y z
N MET A 1 8.88 28.09 31.90
CA MET A 1 9.14 27.23 30.73
C MET A 1 8.28 25.99 30.89
N ARG A 2 7.25 25.79 30.05
CA ARG A 2 6.39 24.61 30.10
C ARG A 2 7.05 23.49 29.30
N LYS A 3 7.43 22.42 29.99
CA LYS A 3 7.89 21.15 29.39
C LYS A 3 6.66 20.46 28.80
N VAL A 4 6.59 20.37 27.48
CA VAL A 4 5.59 19.55 26.79
C VAL A 4 6.22 18.18 26.63
N GLU A 5 6.02 17.32 27.63
CA GLU A 5 6.23 15.87 27.49
C GLU A 5 4.85 15.25 27.29
N GLY A 6 4.63 14.77 26.09
CA GLY A 6 3.41 14.08 25.66
C GLY A 6 3.74 13.23 24.44
N GLY A 7 4.81 12.43 24.54
CA GLY A 7 4.96 11.30 23.66
C GLY A 7 3.92 10.28 24.10
N GLU A 8 2.80 10.24 23.38
CA GLU A 8 1.82 9.17 23.55
C GLU A 8 2.56 7.86 23.36
N ALA A 9 2.56 7.02 24.40
CA ALA A 9 3.03 5.66 24.28
C ALA A 9 2.16 5.01 23.20
N PHE A 10 2.75 4.72 22.04
CA PHE A 10 2.14 3.79 21.10
C PHE A 10 1.97 2.51 21.91
N ASP A 11 0.72 2.22 22.30
CA ASP A 11 0.35 0.97 22.95
C ASP A 11 0.98 -0.13 22.11
N GLU A 12 1.91 -0.90 22.70
CA GLU A 12 2.67 -1.92 21.99
C GLU A 12 1.69 -3.01 21.58
N MET A 13 1.11 -2.85 20.38
CA MET A 13 0.16 -3.80 19.84
C MET A 13 0.91 -5.06 19.44
N ASP A 14 1.03 -6.00 20.40
CA ASP A 14 1.61 -7.31 20.17
C ASP A 14 0.62 -8.20 19.40
N PHE A 15 0.60 -8.02 18.07
CA PHE A 15 -0.07 -8.94 17.19
C PHE A 15 0.83 -10.15 16.91
N HIS A 16 0.43 -11.31 17.44
CA HIS A 16 0.98 -12.61 17.10
C HIS A 16 0.55 -13.06 15.68
N ILE A 17 1.00 -12.32 14.68
CA ILE A 17 0.83 -12.64 13.25
C ILE A 17 2.19 -12.65 12.56
N SER A 18 2.30 -13.33 11.42
CA SER A 18 3.55 -13.38 10.67
C SER A 18 3.99 -11.99 10.22
N THR A 19 5.30 -11.79 10.06
CA THR A 19 5.87 -10.51 9.60
C THR A 19 5.29 -10.10 8.24
N SER A 20 5.12 -11.05 7.32
CA SER A 20 4.50 -10.81 6.01
C SER A 20 3.04 -10.36 6.14
N ALA A 21 2.27 -10.91 7.09
CA ALA A 21 0.91 -10.45 7.37
C ALA A 21 0.89 -9.01 7.94
N LYS A 22 1.89 -8.63 8.75
CA LYS A 22 2.04 -7.24 9.21
C LYS A 22 2.28 -6.29 8.04
N TYR A 23 3.18 -6.64 7.11
CA TYR A 23 3.40 -5.85 5.90
C TYR A 23 2.15 -5.79 5.01
N LEU A 24 1.46 -6.92 4.85
CA LEU A 24 0.22 -7.00 4.08
C LEU A 24 -0.85 -6.04 4.63
N LEU A 25 -0.97 -5.92 5.96
CA LEU A 25 -1.87 -4.94 6.59
C LEU A 25 -1.44 -3.49 6.33
N ILE A 26 -0.14 -3.20 6.36
CA ILE A 26 0.38 -1.87 6.04
C ILE A 26 0.05 -1.50 4.59
N PHE A 27 0.27 -2.41 3.65
CA PHE A 27 -0.07 -2.19 2.25
C PHE A 27 -1.58 -2.03 2.01
N ALA A 28 -2.40 -2.85 2.66
CA ALA A 28 -3.85 -2.71 2.62
C ALA A 28 -4.29 -1.34 3.18
N PHE A 29 -3.67 -0.88 4.27
CA PHE A 29 -3.93 0.43 4.84
C PHE A 29 -3.57 1.57 3.87
N LEU A 30 -2.38 1.51 3.26
CA LEU A 30 -1.95 2.47 2.24
C LEU A 30 -2.91 2.49 1.06
N ALA A 31 -3.31 1.33 0.56
CA ALA A 31 -4.30 1.23 -0.51
C ALA A 31 -5.65 1.83 -0.10
N SER A 32 -6.12 1.61 1.13
CA SER A 32 -7.39 2.15 1.59
C SER A 32 -7.39 3.68 1.77
N ARG A 33 -6.26 4.27 2.16
CA ARG A 33 -6.17 5.71 2.50
C ARG A 33 -5.64 6.58 1.37
N ASN A 34 -4.76 6.04 0.54
CA ASN A 34 -4.12 6.81 -0.51
C ASN A 34 -4.89 6.67 -1.82
N PRO A 35 -5.11 7.76 -2.55
CA PRO A 35 -5.63 7.67 -3.91
C PRO A 35 -4.64 6.89 -4.79
N ALA A 36 -5.16 6.05 -5.69
CA ALA A 36 -4.34 5.21 -6.58
C ALA A 36 -3.35 6.01 -7.44
N THR A 37 -3.59 7.32 -7.66
CA THR A 37 -2.65 8.20 -8.36
C THR A 37 -1.32 8.39 -7.64
N LEU A 38 -1.23 8.08 -6.35
CA LEU A 38 0.02 8.16 -5.59
C LEU A 38 0.87 6.90 -5.72
N ASP A 39 0.31 5.77 -6.15
CA ASP A 39 1.02 4.49 -6.17
C ASP A 39 2.27 4.55 -7.06
N ALA A 40 2.15 5.13 -8.26
CA ALA A 40 3.29 5.28 -9.17
C ALA A 40 4.41 6.13 -8.55
N SER A 41 4.09 7.16 -7.75
CA SER A 41 5.14 7.95 -7.10
C SER A 41 5.83 7.23 -5.94
N LEU A 42 5.17 6.24 -5.33
CA LEU A 42 5.66 5.51 -4.15
C LEU A 42 6.38 4.21 -4.52
N PHE A 43 5.91 3.56 -5.59
CA PHE A 43 6.27 2.18 -5.92
C PHE A 43 6.96 2.02 -7.29
N ASP A 44 6.95 3.05 -8.15
CA ASP A 44 7.69 2.99 -9.43
C ASP A 44 9.16 3.36 -9.22
N SER A 45 9.97 2.36 -8.87
CA SER A 45 11.42 2.51 -8.72
C SER A 45 12.13 2.82 -10.04
N THR A 46 11.47 2.65 -11.19
CA THR A 46 12.03 2.98 -12.52
C THR A 46 12.08 4.50 -12.76
N GLY A 47 11.64 5.31 -11.79
CA GLY A 47 11.95 6.74 -11.74
C GLY A 47 11.64 7.43 -13.06
N GLY A 48 10.35 7.45 -13.43
CA GLY A 48 9.87 8.08 -14.66
C GLY A 48 10.58 9.41 -14.93
N SER A 49 11.51 9.38 -15.89
CA SER A 49 12.31 10.52 -16.34
C SER A 49 11.47 11.63 -16.99
N ASP A 50 10.14 11.48 -17.01
CA ASP A 50 9.15 12.40 -17.58
C ASP A 50 8.36 13.19 -16.52
N ASN A 51 8.93 13.41 -15.34
CA ASN A 51 8.37 14.31 -14.31
C ASN A 51 8.34 15.80 -14.72
N ARG A 52 8.78 16.15 -15.94
CA ARG A 52 8.84 17.53 -16.42
C ARG A 52 7.57 18.05 -17.09
N LYS A 53 6.58 17.21 -17.41
CA LYS A 53 5.42 17.67 -18.22
C LYS A 53 4.11 17.95 -17.50
N ARG A 54 4.00 17.72 -16.19
CA ARG A 54 2.74 18.04 -15.47
C ARG A 54 2.93 18.57 -14.05
N MET A 55 3.83 19.53 -13.87
CA MET A 55 3.78 20.44 -12.72
C MET A 55 2.47 21.24 -12.78
N ARG A 56 1.41 20.75 -12.11
CA ARG A 56 0.25 21.58 -11.77
C ARG A 56 0.74 22.64 -10.80
N LYS A 57 0.73 23.90 -11.25
CA LYS A 57 1.10 25.07 -10.43
C LYS A 57 0.31 25.01 -9.11
N SER A 58 1.02 24.89 -7.98
CA SER A 58 0.43 25.02 -6.66
C SER A 58 0.01 26.48 -6.45
N SER A 59 -1.24 26.78 -6.75
CA SER A 59 -1.84 28.06 -6.33
C SER A 59 -1.95 28.07 -4.79
N GLY A 60 -1.74 29.22 -4.16
CA GLY A 60 -1.68 29.38 -2.70
C GLY A 60 -2.93 28.93 -1.91
N LYS A 61 -4.01 28.51 -2.58
CA LYS A 61 -5.19 27.85 -2.00
C LYS A 61 -4.95 26.38 -1.59
N SER A 62 -3.81 25.80 -1.94
CA SER A 62 -3.47 24.38 -1.72
C SER A 62 -3.24 24.01 -0.25
N ILE A 63 -2.70 24.93 0.56
CA ILE A 63 -2.37 24.65 1.97
C ILE A 63 -3.62 24.51 2.84
N GLU A 64 -4.65 25.32 2.60
CA GLU A 64 -5.93 25.27 3.33
C GLU A 64 -6.81 24.08 2.88
N GLN A 65 -6.69 23.68 1.61
CA GLN A 65 -7.32 22.45 1.09
C GLN A 65 -6.69 21.16 1.64
N LYS A 66 -5.41 21.17 1.99
CA LYS A 66 -4.73 19.97 2.54
C LYS A 66 -5.24 19.63 3.94
N GLY A 67 -5.41 20.62 4.82
CA GLY A 67 -5.94 20.40 6.17
C GLY A 67 -7.41 19.94 6.18
N SER A 68 -8.23 20.43 5.24
CA SER A 68 -9.62 19.97 5.10
C SER A 68 -9.73 18.56 4.50
N ALA A 69 -8.86 18.20 3.55
CA ALA A 69 -8.80 16.85 3.00
C ALA A 69 -8.34 15.81 4.04
N GLU A 70 -7.36 16.15 4.88
CA GLU A 70 -6.92 15.28 5.98
C GLU A 70 -8.05 15.05 6.98
N GLN A 71 -8.81 16.09 7.32
CA GLN A 71 -9.98 15.97 8.18
C GLN A 71 -11.12 15.16 7.54
N GLU A 72 -11.35 15.31 6.23
CA GLU A 72 -12.37 14.53 5.50
C GLU A 72 -12.03 13.03 5.44
N LEU A 73 -10.75 12.69 5.24
CA LEU A 73 -10.28 11.30 5.22
C LEU A 73 -10.43 10.62 6.60
N LEU A 74 -10.25 11.36 7.68
CA LEU A 74 -10.50 10.86 9.04
C LEU A 74 -11.97 10.52 9.27
N MET A 75 -12.89 11.25 8.61
CA MET A 75 -14.34 11.09 8.78
C MET A 75 -14.97 10.06 7.85
N LYS A 76 -14.34 9.73 6.71
CA LYS A 76 -14.88 8.82 5.66
C LYS A 76 -14.66 7.33 5.92
N GLY A 77 -13.85 6.97 6.91
CA GLY A 77 -13.47 5.57 7.14
C GLY A 77 -12.50 5.04 6.05
N PRO A 78 -12.13 3.74 6.10
CA PRO A 78 -11.26 3.13 5.09
C PRO A 78 -11.92 3.11 3.71
N GLY A 79 -11.15 3.49 2.68
CA GLY A 79 -11.59 3.42 1.30
C GLY A 79 -11.42 2.02 0.73
N SER A 80 -12.33 1.60 -0.15
CA SER A 80 -12.21 0.30 -0.80
C SER A 80 -11.22 0.32 -1.97
N PHE A 81 -10.45 -0.74 -2.14
CA PHE A 81 -9.45 -0.89 -3.20
C PHE A 81 -9.57 -2.25 -3.93
N PRO A 82 -9.17 -2.33 -5.20
CA PRO A 82 -9.15 -3.58 -5.95
C PRO A 82 -7.99 -4.48 -5.50
N LEU A 83 -8.17 -5.80 -5.53
CA LEU A 83 -7.14 -6.79 -5.15
C LEU A 83 -5.82 -6.58 -5.89
N GLU A 84 -5.92 -6.33 -7.20
CA GLU A 84 -4.81 -6.20 -8.12
C GLU A 84 -3.88 -5.05 -7.70
N ARG A 85 -4.44 -3.98 -7.14
CA ARG A 85 -3.66 -2.86 -6.61
C ARG A 85 -2.85 -3.27 -5.37
N LEU A 86 -3.46 -4.01 -4.45
CA LEU A 86 -2.75 -4.49 -3.26
C LEU A 86 -1.59 -5.41 -3.66
N LEU A 87 -1.84 -6.33 -4.58
CA LEU A 87 -0.80 -7.24 -5.09
C LEU A 87 0.34 -6.46 -5.76
N ALA A 88 0.04 -5.48 -6.61
CA ALA A 88 1.04 -4.64 -7.26
C ALA A 88 1.90 -3.84 -6.26
N CYS A 89 1.29 -3.31 -5.18
CA CYS A 89 2.05 -2.64 -4.13
C CYS A 89 3.03 -3.59 -3.42
N ILE A 90 2.63 -4.83 -3.17
CA ILE A 90 3.47 -5.82 -2.48
C ILE A 90 4.62 -6.27 -3.37
N THR A 91 4.35 -6.60 -4.64
CA THR A 91 5.39 -7.07 -5.57
C THR A 91 6.45 -6.01 -5.80
N SER A 92 6.07 -4.72 -5.88
CA SER A 92 7.04 -3.63 -6.03
C SER A 92 8.05 -3.52 -4.89
N LEU A 93 7.65 -3.83 -3.64
CA LEU A 93 8.58 -3.86 -2.50
C LEU A 93 9.47 -5.09 -2.55
N VAL A 94 8.92 -6.26 -2.89
CA VAL A 94 9.68 -7.52 -3.00
C VAL A 94 10.75 -7.39 -4.08
N GLU A 95 10.40 -6.82 -5.24
CA GLU A 95 11.34 -6.54 -6.33
C GLU A 95 12.45 -5.57 -5.88
N GLY A 96 12.11 -4.48 -5.17
CA GLY A 96 13.09 -3.53 -4.66
C GLY A 96 14.07 -4.10 -3.63
N SER A 97 13.69 -5.15 -2.90
CA SER A 97 14.58 -5.83 -1.94
C SER A 97 15.52 -6.84 -2.60
N LEU A 98 15.20 -7.34 -3.79
CA LEU A 98 16.03 -8.31 -4.51
C LEU A 98 17.13 -7.65 -5.36
N GLU A 99 16.96 -6.37 -5.70
CA GLU A 99 17.93 -5.60 -6.50
C GLU A 99 19.15 -5.09 -5.70
N GLU A 100 19.18 -5.25 -4.37
CA GLU A 100 20.33 -4.84 -3.54
C GLU A 100 21.47 -5.89 -3.51
N ASP A 101 21.29 -7.08 -4.07
CA ASP A 101 22.33 -8.11 -4.17
C ASP A 101 22.64 -8.49 -5.64
N HIS A 102 23.75 -7.90 -6.13
CA HIS A 102 24.55 -8.20 -7.32
C HIS A 102 24.23 -7.49 -8.66
N PRO A 103 25.26 -6.89 -9.30
CA PRO A 103 25.22 -6.54 -10.71
C PRO A 103 25.55 -7.77 -11.57
N GLU A 104 24.79 -7.95 -12.65
CA GLU A 104 25.11 -8.68 -13.89
C GLU A 104 25.44 -10.19 -13.79
N ASP A 105 24.46 -11.06 -14.07
CA ASP A 105 24.52 -12.01 -15.20
C ASP A 105 23.26 -12.89 -15.28
N GLY A 106 22.74 -13.12 -16.50
CA GLY A 106 21.89 -14.29 -16.78
C GLY A 106 20.39 -14.17 -16.47
N ARG A 107 19.68 -13.32 -17.20
CA ARG A 107 18.21 -13.34 -17.32
C ARG A 107 17.70 -14.66 -17.90
N LEU A 108 17.52 -15.68 -17.06
CA LEU A 108 16.86 -16.95 -17.40
C LEU A 108 16.14 -17.53 -16.17
N GLY A 109 14.80 -17.50 -16.19
CA GLY A 109 13.96 -18.44 -15.43
C GLY A 109 13.33 -17.96 -14.12
N ALA A 110 12.51 -16.90 -14.16
CA ALA A 110 11.73 -16.43 -13.00
C ALA A 110 10.26 -16.93 -12.97
N GLU A 111 9.90 -18.01 -13.68
CA GLU A 111 8.49 -18.43 -13.76
C GLU A 111 8.00 -19.28 -12.57
N GLY A 112 8.91 -19.87 -11.77
CA GLY A 112 8.52 -20.77 -10.67
C GLY A 112 8.43 -20.13 -9.28
N GLY A 113 9.23 -19.10 -9.01
CA GLY A 113 9.31 -18.47 -7.68
C GLY A 113 8.15 -17.51 -7.39
N ASP A 114 7.75 -16.73 -8.40
CA ASP A 114 6.71 -15.70 -8.26
C ASP A 114 5.32 -16.28 -7.95
N ILE A 115 4.97 -17.42 -8.59
CA ILE A 115 3.68 -18.09 -8.39
C ILE A 115 3.54 -18.64 -6.96
N GLY A 116 4.63 -19.16 -6.38
CA GLY A 116 4.66 -19.65 -5.01
C GLY A 116 4.49 -18.52 -3.99
N LEU A 117 5.23 -17.43 -4.18
CA LEU A 117 5.12 -16.22 -3.34
C LEU A 117 3.71 -15.64 -3.40
N MET A 118 3.10 -15.55 -4.59
CA MET A 118 1.74 -15.04 -4.75
C MET A 118 0.71 -15.94 -4.06
N SER A 119 0.88 -17.26 -4.11
CA SER A 119 0.00 -18.21 -3.42
C SER A 119 0.04 -18.01 -1.90
N ASP A 120 1.22 -17.81 -1.33
CA ASP A 120 1.40 -17.54 0.10
C ASP A 120 0.79 -16.19 0.49
N VAL A 121 0.95 -15.14 -0.33
CA VAL A 121 0.33 -13.83 -0.13
C VAL A 121 -1.19 -13.93 -0.13
N LEU A 122 -1.77 -14.65 -1.09
CA LEU A 122 -3.22 -14.84 -1.17
C LEU A 122 -3.77 -15.65 0.01
N LEU A 123 -3.04 -16.67 0.47
CA LEU A 123 -3.40 -17.44 1.67
C LEU A 123 -3.36 -16.56 2.93
N GLN A 124 -2.36 -15.70 3.06
CA GLN A 124 -2.26 -14.74 4.16
C GLN A 124 -3.39 -13.71 4.12
N LEU A 125 -3.72 -13.19 2.93
CA LEU A 125 -4.85 -12.30 2.73
C LEU A 125 -6.16 -12.95 3.16
N SER A 126 -6.39 -14.21 2.76
CA SER A 126 -7.56 -14.98 3.19
C SER A 126 -7.60 -15.14 4.72
N THR A 127 -6.46 -15.44 5.35
CA THR A 127 -6.35 -15.55 6.80
C THR A 127 -6.69 -14.24 7.51
N LEU A 128 -6.20 -13.10 7.00
CA LEU A 128 -6.51 -11.77 7.52
C LEU A 128 -7.98 -11.40 7.32
N CYS A 129 -8.61 -11.85 6.22
CA CYS A 129 -10.05 -11.68 6.00
C CYS A 129 -10.86 -12.47 7.02
N ASN A 130 -10.50 -13.74 7.26
CA ASN A 130 -11.19 -14.58 8.24
C ASN A 130 -11.06 -14.04 9.68
N ALA A 131 -9.93 -13.39 9.97
CA ALA A 131 -9.69 -12.72 11.26
C ALA A 131 -10.28 -11.30 11.34
N ASN A 132 -10.97 -10.82 10.30
CA ASN A 132 -11.58 -9.49 10.19
C ASN A 132 -10.60 -8.31 10.27
N PHE A 133 -9.31 -8.52 10.00
CA PHE A 133 -8.37 -7.42 9.85
C PHE A 133 -8.51 -6.70 8.50
N ILE A 134 -8.98 -7.43 7.48
CA ILE A 134 -9.35 -6.91 6.15
C ILE A 134 -10.76 -7.42 5.86
N SER A 135 -11.59 -6.62 5.21
CA SER A 135 -12.96 -7.01 4.85
C SER A 135 -13.09 -7.05 3.33
N LYS A 136 -13.74 -8.08 2.80
CA LYS A 136 -14.09 -8.10 1.37
C LYS A 136 -15.30 -7.20 1.15
N GLY A 137 -15.13 -6.16 0.34
CA GLY A 137 -16.19 -5.24 -0.03
C GLY A 137 -17.19 -5.87 -0.99
N GLU A 138 -18.37 -5.26 -1.11
CA GLU A 138 -19.34 -5.63 -2.14
C GLU A 138 -18.75 -5.33 -3.52
N SER A 139 -18.56 -6.37 -4.34
CA SER A 139 -18.18 -6.20 -5.74
C SER A 139 -19.40 -5.69 -6.50
N CYS A 140 -19.30 -4.53 -7.15
CA CYS A 140 -20.29 -4.10 -8.13
C CYS A 140 -20.44 -5.22 -9.18
N PRO A 141 -21.66 -5.73 -9.45
CA PRO A 141 -21.86 -6.86 -10.36
C PRO A 141 -21.32 -6.63 -11.77
N LEU A 142 -21.14 -5.36 -12.17
CA LEU A 142 -20.63 -4.95 -13.47
C LEU A 142 -19.10 -4.87 -13.54
N GLU A 143 -18.42 -4.68 -12.41
CA GLU A 143 -16.97 -4.44 -12.35
C GLU A 143 -16.18 -5.75 -12.35
N GLY A 144 -16.76 -6.85 -11.86
CA GLY A 144 -16.19 -8.20 -11.86
C GLY A 144 -14.93 -8.41 -10.99
N SER A 145 -14.24 -7.35 -10.59
CA SER A 145 -13.05 -7.42 -9.75
C SER A 145 -13.41 -7.44 -8.26
N THR A 146 -12.67 -8.27 -7.50
CA THR A 146 -12.82 -8.35 -6.05
C THR A 146 -12.22 -7.10 -5.40
N ARG A 147 -13.02 -6.45 -4.55
CA ARG A 147 -12.59 -5.31 -3.76
C ARG A 147 -12.50 -5.66 -2.28
N TYR A 148 -11.57 -5.01 -1.60
CA TYR A 148 -11.37 -5.06 -0.15
C TYR A 148 -11.49 -3.65 0.43
#